data_AF-A0A0G1A6G4-F1
#
_entry.id   AF-A0A0G1A6G4-F1
#
_cell.length_a   1.000
_cell.length_b   1.000
_cell.length_c   1.000
_cell.angle_alpha   90.00
_cell.angle_beta   90.00
_cell.angle_gamma   90.00
#
_symmetry.space_group_name_H-M   'P 1'
#
loop_
_entity.id
_entity.type
_entity.pdbx_description
1 polymer ?
#
loop_
_entity_poly.entity_id
_entity_poly.type
_entity_poly.pdbx_seq_one_letter_code
_entity_poly.pdbx_strand_id
1 'polypeptide(L)'
;GAFIASHYYEPISNWTLSITGGNFNIVKFIVFIILFIIANRLVGFIFWLVEKVFSVLKIIPFLGTINRLLGGLLGLFEGVLVVGLTLFFISKFPLSEWLTGSMLKSGMAAYLIKISSILWPLLPAALKQIQSIM
;
A
#
# COMPACT_ATOMS: atom_id res chain seq x y z
N GLY A 1 2.35 5.47 1.79
CA GLY A 1 0.94 5.67 1.37
C GLY A 1 -0.11 4.88 2.14
N ALA A 2 0.23 3.72 2.74
CA ALA A 2 -0.74 2.81 3.38
C ALA A 2 -1.65 3.48 4.42
N PHE A 3 -1.09 4.29 5.32
CA PHE A 3 -1.85 4.98 6.38
C PHE A 3 -2.89 5.97 5.82
N ILE A 4 -2.51 6.75 4.80
CA ILE A 4 -3.42 7.72 4.17
C ILE A 4 -4.51 6.95 3.42
N ALA A 5 -4.13 5.97 2.59
CA ALA A 5 -5.11 5.20 1.85
C ALA A 5 -6.09 4.44 2.77
N SER A 6 -5.60 3.83 3.85
CA SER A 6 -6.44 3.07 4.77
C SER A 6 -7.37 3.96 5.61
N HIS A 7 -7.03 5.22 5.85
CA HIS A 7 -7.89 6.14 6.60
C HIS A 7 -8.94 6.81 5.70
N TYR A 8 -8.57 7.14 4.45
CA TYR A 8 -9.42 7.94 3.56
C TYR A 8 -10.20 7.12 2.51
N TYR A 9 -9.90 5.82 2.32
CA TYR A 9 -10.61 5.04 1.29
C TYR A 9 -12.11 4.96 1.54
N GLU A 10 -12.53 4.82 2.80
CA GLU A 10 -13.93 4.60 3.14
C GLU A 10 -14.81 5.83 2.87
N PRO A 11 -14.50 7.04 3.40
CA PRO A 11 -15.29 8.24 3.08
C PRO A 11 -15.26 8.59 1.59
N ILE A 12 -14.13 8.43 0.91
CA ILE A 12 -14.00 8.75 -0.52
C ILE A 12 -14.72 7.70 -1.38
N SER A 13 -14.75 6.43 -0.96
CA SER A 13 -15.51 5.39 -1.65
C SER A 13 -17.01 5.62 -1.57
N ASN A 14 -17.53 6.04 -0.41
CA ASN A 14 -18.95 6.33 -0.23
C ASN A 14 -19.38 7.52 -1.10
N TRP A 15 -18.56 8.56 -1.17
CA TRP A 15 -18.79 9.68 -2.07
C TRP A 15 -18.75 9.26 -3.54
N THR A 16 -17.74 8.50 -3.94
CA THR A 16 -17.62 7.98 -5.32
C THR A 16 -18.79 7.07 -5.71
N LEU A 17 -19.29 6.28 -4.75
CA LEU A 17 -20.42 5.39 -4.95
C LEU A 17 -21.71 6.17 -5.23
N SER A 18 -21.91 7.30 -4.54
CA SER A 18 -23.08 8.16 -4.74
C SER A 18 -23.16 8.75 -6.16
N ILE A 19 -22.03 8.82 -6.87
CA ILE A 19 -21.93 9.33 -8.24
C ILE A 19 -21.98 8.19 -9.27
N THR A 20 -21.39 7.04 -8.96
CA THR A 20 -21.17 5.96 -9.94
C THR A 20 -22.21 4.82 -9.85
N GLY A 21 -22.89 4.66 -8.71
CA GLY A 21 -23.86 3.58 -8.48
C GLY A 21 -23.31 2.16 -8.60
N GLY A 22 -21.98 2.00 -8.64
CA GLY A 22 -21.30 0.72 -8.87
C GLY A 22 -21.33 -0.23 -7.68
N ASN A 23 -20.74 -1.41 -7.85
CA ASN A 23 -20.59 -2.38 -6.76
C ASN A 23 -19.70 -1.80 -5.65
N PHE A 24 -20.23 -1.78 -4.42
CA PHE A 24 -19.60 -1.18 -3.25
C PHE A 24 -18.18 -1.67 -2.97
N ASN A 25 -17.94 -2.97 -3.14
CA ASN A 25 -16.64 -3.57 -2.86
C ASN A 25 -15.60 -3.22 -3.93
N ILE A 26 -16.03 -3.15 -5.19
CA ILE A 26 -15.16 -2.79 -6.32
C ILE A 26 -14.74 -1.32 -6.21
N VAL A 27 -15.68 -0.42 -5.89
CA VAL A 27 -15.39 1.01 -5.74
C VAL A 27 -14.44 1.25 -4.56
N LYS A 28 -14.65 0.57 -3.42
CA LYS A 28 -13.72 0.62 -2.27
C LYS A 28 -12.30 0.21 -2.65
N PHE A 29 -12.15 -0.89 -3.38
CA PHE A 29 -10.84 -1.37 -3.82
C PHE A 29 -10.14 -0.40 -4.76
N ILE A 30 -10.85 0.10 -5.77
CA ILE A 30 -10.31 1.07 -6.74
C ILE A 30 -9.88 2.36 -6.03
N VAL A 31 -10.72 2.91 -5.16
CA VAL A 31 -10.41 4.13 -4.41
C VAL A 31 -9.22 3.94 -3.48
N PHE A 32 -9.14 2.80 -2.79
CA PHE A 32 -7.98 2.46 -1.97
C PHE A 32 -6.69 2.46 -2.79
N ILE A 33 -6.66 1.77 -3.95
CA ILE A 33 -5.48 1.74 -4.82
C ILE A 33 -5.10 3.14 -5.31
N ILE A 34 -6.08 3.94 -5.75
CA ILE A 34 -5.83 5.29 -6.25
C ILE A 34 -5.21 6.16 -5.15
N LEU A 35 -5.82 6.19 -3.96
CA LEU A 35 -5.29 6.95 -2.82
C LEU A 35 -3.89 6.47 -2.41
N PHE A 36 -3.70 5.16 -2.46
CA PHE A 36 -2.42 4.54 -2.15
C PHE A 36 -1.32 4.97 -3.12
N ILE A 37 -1.60 4.95 -4.42
CA ILE A 37 -0.67 5.42 -5.47
C ILE A 37 -0.37 6.91 -5.30
N ILE A 38 -1.38 7.75 -5.08
CA ILE A 38 -1.21 9.19 -4.88
C ILE A 38 -0.34 9.45 -3.65
N ALA A 39 -0.64 8.80 -2.53
CA ALA A 39 0.10 8.96 -1.30
C ALA A 39 1.56 8.49 -1.45
N ASN A 40 1.82 7.40 -2.16
CA ASN A 40 3.20 6.97 -2.45
C ASN A 40 3.94 7.96 -3.36
N ARG A 41 3.25 8.56 -4.34
CA ARG A 41 3.84 9.58 -5.21
C ARG A 41 4.22 10.85 -4.45
N LEU A 42 3.45 11.23 -3.43
CA LEU A 42 3.79 12.34 -2.52
C LEU A 42 5.04 12.05 -1.68
N VAL A 43 5.21 10.82 -1.20
CA VAL A 43 6.43 10.42 -0.48
C VAL A 43 7.65 10.54 -1.39
N GLY A 44 7.57 10.03 -2.63
CA GLY A 44 8.63 10.20 -3.63
C GLY A 44 8.95 11.67 -3.94
N PHE A 45 7.93 12.53 -3.96
CA PHE A 45 8.11 13.98 -4.13
C PHE A 45 8.85 14.62 -2.95
N ILE A 46 8.55 14.23 -1.71
CA ILE A 46 9.26 14.69 -0.50
C ILE A 46 10.73 14.27 -0.56
N PHE A 47 11.02 13.01 -0.92
CA PHE A 47 12.40 12.55 -1.09
C PHE A 47 13.16 13.32 -2.17
N TRP A 48 12.50 13.63 -3.29
CA TRP A 48 13.09 14.48 -4.33
C TRP A 48 13.41 15.90 -3.81
N LEU A 49 12.50 16.47 -3.00
CA LEU A 49 12.70 17.78 -2.39
C LEU A 49 13.89 17.78 -1.42
N VAL A 50 13.99 16.75 -0.58
CA VAL A 50 15.11 16.52 0.33
C VAL A 50 16.41 16.40 -0.47
N GLU A 51 16.46 15.58 -1.53
CA GLU A 51 17.64 15.44 -2.37
C GLU A 51 18.07 16.76 -3.03
N LYS A 52 17.11 17.62 -3.40
CA LYS A 52 17.39 18.97 -3.91
C LYS A 52 18.08 19.84 -2.87
N VAL A 53 17.66 19.80 -1.60
CA VAL A 53 18.29 20.56 -0.50
C VAL A 53 19.67 20.00 -0.15
N PHE A 54 19.80 18.68 -0.07
CA PHE A 54 21.08 18.00 0.19
C PHE A 54 22.05 18.03 -1.00
N SER A 55 21.62 18.45 -2.19
CA SER A 55 22.50 18.64 -3.35
C SER A 55 23.58 19.71 -3.13
N VAL A 56 23.37 20.62 -2.17
CA VAL A 56 24.35 21.63 -1.73
C VAL A 56 25.53 20.98 -0.97
N LEU A 57 25.33 19.78 -0.40
CA LEU A 57 26.34 19.03 0.36
C LEU A 57 27.05 17.94 -0.47
N LYS A 58 26.85 17.90 -1.80
CA LYS A 58 27.41 16.89 -2.75
C LYS A 58 28.93 17.02 -3.01
N ILE A 59 29.71 17.39 -2.01
CA ILE A 59 31.18 17.40 -2.08
C ILE A 59 31.78 16.05 -1.65
N ILE A 60 31.04 15.19 -0.94
CA ILE A 60 31.59 13.94 -0.40
C ILE A 60 31.41 12.79 -1.42
N PRO A 61 32.50 12.21 -1.96
CA PRO A 61 32.43 11.01 -2.79
C PRO A 61 31.79 9.85 -2.00
N PHE A 62 31.14 8.88 -2.66
CA PHE A 62 30.32 7.78 -2.10
C PHE A 62 28.88 8.09 -1.65
N LEU A 63 28.52 9.32 -1.27
CA LEU A 63 27.14 9.62 -0.80
C LEU A 63 26.06 9.32 -1.85
N GLY A 64 26.36 9.52 -3.15
CA GLY A 64 25.42 9.23 -4.23
C GLY A 64 25.09 7.74 -4.37
N THR A 65 26.07 6.85 -4.15
CA THR A 65 25.86 5.40 -4.22
C THR A 65 25.04 4.91 -3.03
N ILE A 66 25.33 5.41 -1.83
CA ILE A 66 24.56 5.12 -0.62
C ILE A 66 23.11 5.61 -0.78
N ASN A 67 22.88 6.81 -1.32
CA ASN A 67 21.54 7.34 -1.56
C ASN A 67 20.73 6.44 -2.52
N ARG A 68 21.34 5.98 -3.61
CA ARG A 68 20.67 5.09 -4.58
C ARG A 68 20.40 3.70 -4.01
N LEU A 69 21.33 3.15 -3.21
CA LEU A 69 21.15 1.85 -2.55
C LEU A 69 20.08 1.92 -1.46
N LEU A 70 20.09 2.97 -0.62
CA LEU A 70 19.06 3.19 0.40
C LEU A 70 17.70 3.42 -0.27
N GLY A 71 17.62 4.25 -1.31
CA GLY A 71 16.38 4.43 -2.07
C GLY A 71 15.88 3.13 -2.70
N GLY A 72 16.77 2.30 -3.23
CA GLY A 72 16.42 0.99 -3.79
C GLY A 72 15.92 0.00 -2.73
N LEU A 73 16.60 -0.09 -1.58
CA LEU A 73 16.20 -0.94 -0.47
C LEU A 73 14.88 -0.50 0.14
N LEU A 74 14.70 0.80 0.38
CA LEU A 74 13.46 1.37 0.89
C LEU A 74 12.31 1.17 -0.11
N GLY A 75 12.54 1.38 -1.40
CA GLY A 75 11.55 1.15 -2.44
C GLY A 75 11.15 -0.32 -2.58
N LEU A 76 12.10 -1.25 -2.46
CA LEU A 76 11.81 -2.68 -2.44
C LEU A 76 10.99 -3.06 -1.21
N PHE A 77 11.40 -2.57 -0.03
CA PHE A 77 10.68 -2.80 1.22
C PHE A 77 9.25 -2.27 1.15
N GLU A 78 9.07 -1.04 0.67
CA GLU A 78 7.76 -0.45 0.45
C GLU A 78 6.95 -1.29 -0.55
N GLY A 79 7.53 -1.66 -1.70
CA GLY A 79 6.87 -2.48 -2.71
C GLY A 79 6.35 -3.82 -2.18
N VAL A 80 7.16 -4.53 -1.39
CA VAL A 80 6.77 -5.78 -0.72
C VAL A 80 5.57 -5.54 0.20
N LEU A 81 5.60 -4.46 0.98
CA LEU A 81 4.50 -4.10 1.87
C LEU A 81 3.23 -3.70 1.13
N VAL A 82 3.34 -2.96 0.03
CA VAL A 82 2.23 -2.55 -0.84
C VAL A 82 1.51 -3.78 -1.39
N VAL A 83 2.29 -4.68 -2.01
CA VAL A 83 1.75 -5.87 -2.67
C VAL A 83 1.16 -6.79 -1.62
N GLY A 84 1.84 -7.01 -0.50
CA GLY A 84 1.33 -7.82 0.60
C GLY A 84 0.02 -7.29 1.19
N LEU A 85 -0.09 -5.97 1.41
CA LEU A 85 -1.34 -5.34 1.85
C LEU A 85 -2.47 -5.51 0.84
N THR A 86 -2.16 -5.34 -0.45
CA THR A 86 -3.15 -5.51 -1.53
C THR A 86 -3.69 -6.94 -1.54
N LEU A 87 -2.80 -7.92 -1.44
CA LEU A 87 -3.17 -9.34 -1.37
C LEU A 87 -3.97 -9.66 -0.09
N PHE A 88 -3.62 -9.05 1.04
CA PHE A 88 -4.38 -9.18 2.30
C PHE A 88 -5.80 -8.62 2.16
N PHE A 89 -5.97 -7.49 1.49
CA PHE A 89 -7.29 -6.94 1.19
C PHE A 89 -8.11 -7.87 0.31
N ILE A 90 -7.52 -8.43 -0.75
CA ILE A 90 -8.21 -9.38 -1.65
C ILE A 90 -8.60 -10.66 -0.90
N SER A 91 -7.80 -11.12 0.07
CA SER A 91 -8.16 -12.30 0.87
C SER A 91 -9.33 -12.04 1.83
N LYS A 92 -9.55 -10.78 2.25
CA LYS A 92 -10.66 -10.39 3.11
C LYS A 92 -11.91 -9.98 2.32
N PHE A 93 -11.74 -9.41 1.13
CA PHE A 93 -12.80 -9.00 0.23
C PHE A 93 -12.61 -9.73 -1.12
N PRO A 94 -13.08 -10.98 -1.22
CA PRO A 94 -12.86 -11.79 -2.42
C PRO A 94 -13.50 -11.10 -3.63
N LEU A 95 -12.64 -10.75 -4.61
CA LEU A 95 -13.06 -10.11 -5.86
C LEU A 95 -13.59 -11.14 -6.88
N SER A 96 -13.01 -12.35 -6.89
CA SER A 96 -13.46 -13.49 -7.71
C SER A 96 -12.90 -14.80 -7.17
N GLU A 97 -13.65 -15.90 -7.33
CA GLU A 97 -13.23 -17.23 -6.85
C GLU A 97 -11.93 -17.72 -7.50
N TRP A 98 -11.72 -17.41 -8.78
CA TRP A 98 -10.51 -17.78 -9.50
C TRP A 98 -9.25 -17.08 -8.96
N LEU A 99 -9.36 -15.78 -8.65
CA LEU A 99 -8.23 -15.00 -8.12
C LEU A 99 -7.89 -15.44 -6.69
N THR A 100 -8.90 -15.58 -5.84
CA THR A 100 -8.72 -16.05 -4.46
C THR A 100 -8.18 -17.48 -4.43
N GLY A 101 -8.68 -18.37 -5.30
CA GLY A 101 -8.18 -19.74 -5.43
C GLY A 101 -6.73 -19.83 -5.90
N SER A 102 -6.32 -18.97 -6.83
CA SER A 102 -4.93 -18.88 -7.31
C SER A 102 -3.99 -18.29 -6.26
N MET A 103 -4.48 -17.32 -5.47
CA MET A 103 -3.71 -16.71 -4.37
C MET A 103 -3.49 -17.69 -3.22
N LEU A 104 -4.52 -18.45 -2.81
CA LEU A 104 -4.41 -19.43 -1.73
C LEU A 104 -3.43 -20.58 -2.04
N LYS A 105 -3.25 -20.90 -3.33
CA LYS A 105 -2.26 -21.89 -3.77
C LYS A 105 -0.84 -21.33 -3.89
N SER A 106 -0.66 -20.01 -3.81
CA SER A 106 0.65 -19.36 -3.99
C SER A 106 1.36 -19.16 -2.65
N GLY A 107 2.48 -19.88 -2.47
CA GLY A 107 3.36 -19.70 -1.31
C GLY A 107 3.95 -18.29 -1.22
N MET A 108 4.17 -17.63 -2.37
CA MET A 108 4.67 -16.26 -2.40
C MET A 108 3.62 -15.25 -1.93
N ALA A 109 2.35 -15.46 -2.28
CA ALA A 109 1.25 -14.60 -1.82
C ALA A 109 1.09 -14.69 -0.30
N ALA A 110 1.14 -15.89 0.27
CA ALA A 110 1.10 -16.09 1.71
C ALA A 110 2.27 -15.40 2.43
N TYR A 111 3.48 -15.48 1.86
CA TYR A 111 4.67 -14.82 2.40
C TYR A 111 4.56 -13.29 2.38
N LEU A 112 4.11 -12.72 1.26
CA LEU A 112 3.88 -11.28 1.10
C LEU A 112 2.83 -10.76 2.09
N ILE A 113 1.71 -11.47 2.25
CA ILE A 113 0.67 -11.14 3.22
C ILE A 113 1.26 -11.17 4.64
N LYS A 114 2.06 -12.18 4.99
CA LYS A 114 2.70 -12.28 6.30
C LYS A 114 3.64 -11.12 6.57
N ILE A 115 4.46 -10.69 5.61
CA ILE A 115 5.34 -9.53 5.79
C ILE A 115 4.53 -8.24 5.99
N SER A 116 3.41 -8.09 5.28
CA SER A 116 2.54 -6.92 5.43
C SER A 116 1.91 -6.79 6.82
N SER A 117 1.99 -7.84 7.66
CA SER A 117 1.50 -7.79 9.04
C SER A 117 2.20 -6.77 9.93
N ILE A 118 3.42 -6.36 9.57
CA ILE A 118 4.12 -5.23 10.21
C ILE A 118 3.29 -3.94 10.17
N LEU A 119 2.43 -3.78 9.17
CA LEU A 119 1.57 -2.60 9.01
C LEU A 119 0.22 -2.73 9.73
N TRP A 120 -0.07 -3.85 10.40
CA TRP A 120 -1.32 -4.03 11.15
C TRP A 120 -1.60 -2.93 12.20
N PRO A 121 -0.62 -2.37 12.93
CA PRO A 121 -0.88 -1.25 13.83
C PRO A 121 -1.51 -0.06 13.12
N LEU A 122 -1.11 0.17 11.87
CA LEU A 122 -1.57 1.26 10.99
C LEU A 122 -2.91 0.95 10.30
N LEU A 123 -3.42 -0.29 10.39
CA LEU A 123 -4.70 -0.64 9.80
C LEU A 123 -5.88 -0.14 10.65
N PRO A 124 -6.98 0.31 10.02
CA PRO A 124 -8.20 0.71 10.70
C PRO A 124 -8.79 -0.42 11.54
N ALA A 125 -9.47 -0.07 12.63
CA ALA A 125 -10.12 -1.02 13.52
C ALA A 125 -11.13 -1.94 12.79
N ALA A 126 -11.76 -1.46 11.71
CA ALA A 126 -12.68 -2.22 10.88
C ALA A 126 -12.05 -3.50 10.28
N LEU A 127 -10.76 -3.47 9.92
CA LEU A 127 -10.04 -4.65 9.43
C LEU A 127 -9.56 -5.56 10.56
N LYS A 128 -9.34 -4.99 11.76
CA LYS A 128 -8.96 -5.73 12.97
C LYS A 128 -10.14 -6.55 13.52
N GLN A 129 -11.37 -6.05 13.43
CA GLN A 129 -12.57 -6.73 13.94
C GLN A 129 -12.99 -7.98 13.15
N ILE A 130 -12.67 -8.09 11.86
CA ILE A 130 -12.99 -9.30 11.07
C ILE A 130 -12.10 -10.49 11.49
N GLN A 131 -11.03 -10.25 12.26
CA GLN A 131 -10.20 -11.31 12.84
C GLN A 131 -10.84 -11.97 14.08
N SER A 132 -11.77 -11.31 14.78
CA SER A 132 -12.41 -11.89 15.97
C SER A 132 -13.54 -12.87 15.64
N ILE A 133 -13.79 -13.15 14.35
CA ILE A 133 -14.80 -14.12 13.89
C ILE A 133 -14.13 -15.32 13.21
N MET A 134 -12.88 -15.64 13.59
CA MET A 134 -12.22 -16.89 13.20
C MET A 134 -11.50 -17.50 14.39
#